data_AF-A0A7Y8Q4S1-F1
#
_entry.id   AF-A0A7Y8Q4S1-F1
#
_cell.length_a   1.000
_cell.length_b   1.000
_cell.length_c   1.000
_cell.angle_alpha   90.00
_cell.angle_beta   90.00
_cell.angle_gamma   90.00
#
_symmetry.space_group_name_H-M   'P 1'
#
loop_
_entity.id
_entity.type
_entity.pdbx_description
1 polymer ?
#
loop_
_entity_poly.entity_id
_entity_poly.type
_entity_poly.pdbx_seq_one_letter_code
_entity_poly.pdbx_strand_id
1 'polypeptide(L)' 'MKIGPNTFTNKHKMKALKRIFRAFLFGKINKFELKKYYLAMLHLERYLDRLNSI' A
#
# COMPACT_ATOMS: atom_id res chain seq x y z
N MET A 1 -2.94 8.59 -14.37
CA MET A 1 -1.80 8.31 -13.47
C MET A 1 -0.88 7.29 -14.14
N LYS A 2 0.32 7.68 -14.62
CA LYS A 2 1.28 6.72 -15.20
C LYS A 2 1.83 5.83 -14.08
N ILE A 3 1.58 4.52 -14.14
CA ILE A 3 2.18 3.54 -13.22
C ILE A 3 3.66 3.48 -13.61
N GLY A 4 4.52 4.11 -12.79
CA GLY A 4 5.96 4.01 -13.01
C GLY A 4 6.40 2.54 -12.99
N PRO A 5 7.30 2.10 -13.89
CA PRO A 5 7.74 0.71 -13.98
C PRO A 5 8.60 0.29 -12.78
N ASN A 6 9.02 1.24 -11.93
CA ASN A 6 9.88 0.98 -10.79
C ASN A 6 9.21 0.05 -9.79
N THR A 7 10.02 -0.90 -9.30
CA THR A 7 9.65 -1.85 -8.25
C THR A 7 9.34 -1.12 -6.94
N PHE A 8 8.49 -1.73 -6.12
CA PHE A 8 8.18 -1.18 -4.80
C PHE A 8 9.37 -1.33 -3.85
N THR A 9 9.80 -0.22 -3.25
CA THR A 9 10.82 -0.21 -2.20
C THR A 9 10.34 -0.95 -0.94
N ASN A 10 11.28 -1.39 -0.10
CA ASN A 10 10.95 -2.01 1.19
C ASN A 10 10.17 -1.05 2.11
N LYS A 11 10.41 0.26 2.01
CA LYS A 11 9.66 1.31 2.71
C LYS A 11 8.18 1.30 2.31
N HIS A 12 7.87 1.21 1.01
CA HIS A 12 6.48 1.10 0.54
C HIS A 12 5.80 -0.17 1.07
N LYS A 13 6.49 -1.32 0.97
CA LYS A 13 5.97 -2.61 1.44
C LYS A 13 5.65 -2.59 2.93
N MET A 14 6.54 -2.04 3.75
CA MET A 14 6.38 -1.97 5.20
C MET A 14 5.22 -1.05 5.60
N LYS A 15 5.11 0.15 4.98
CA LYS A 15 4.02 1.08 5.27
C LYS A 15 2.65 0.53 4.82
N ALA A 16 2.59 -0.07 3.63
CA ALA A 16 1.38 -0.71 3.12
C ALA A 16 0.91 -1.84 4.04
N LEU A 17 1.84 -2.67 4.52
CA LEU A 17 1.54 -3.74 5.47
C LEU A 17 1.00 -3.19 6.79
N LYS A 18 1.63 -2.16 7.36
CA LYS A 18 1.13 -1.50 8.59
C LYS A 18 -0.29 -0.97 8.44
N ARG A 19 -0.62 -0.35 7.30
CA ARG A 19 -1.98 0.17 7.03
C ARG A 19 -3.02 -0.95 6.97
N ILE A 20 -2.73 -2.02 6.25
CA ILE A 20 -3.64 -3.15 6.13
C ILE A 20 -3.78 -3.91 7.43
N PHE A 21 -2.69 -4.10 8.16
CA PHE A 21 -2.75 -4.76 9.47
C PHE A 21 -3.67 -4.00 10.42
N ARG A 22 -3.57 -2.66 10.46
CA ARG A 22 -4.53 -1.83 11.20
C ARG A 22 -5.96 -2.01 10.70
N ALA A 23 -6.20 -1.90 9.39
CA ALA A 23 -7.55 -2.03 8.84
C ALA A 23 -8.16 -3.43 9.06
N PHE A 24 -7.33 -4.48 9.06
CA PHE A 24 -7.71 -5.85 9.38
C PHE A 24 -8.10 -5.99 10.86
N LEU A 25 -7.30 -5.44 11.79
CA LEU A 25 -7.63 -5.42 13.21
C LEU A 25 -8.96 -4.70 13.51
N PHE A 26 -9.27 -3.64 12.79
CA PHE A 26 -10.55 -2.93 12.92
C PHE A 26 -11.72 -3.61 12.17
N GLY A 27 -11.53 -4.81 11.62
CA GLY A 27 -12.58 -5.55 10.91
C GLY A 27 -13.01 -4.92 9.58
N LYS A 28 -12.24 -3.96 9.05
CA LYS A 28 -12.58 -3.23 7.82
C LYS A 28 -12.22 -3.98 6.54
N ILE A 29 -11.44 -5.07 6.65
CA ILE A 29 -10.93 -5.84 5.52
C ILE A 29 -11.18 -7.33 5.76
N ASN A 30 -11.81 -7.97 4.78
CA ASN A 30 -11.95 -9.42 4.75
C ASN A 30 -10.64 -10.10 4.34
N LYS A 31 -10.31 -11.24 4.96
CA LYS A 31 -9.10 -12.02 4.69
C LYS A 31 -8.95 -12.38 3.20
N PHE A 32 -10.07 -12.66 2.53
CA PHE A 32 -10.07 -13.02 1.10
C PHE A 32 -9.64 -11.88 0.18
N GLU A 33 -9.84 -10.63 0.60
CA GLU A 33 -9.49 -9.45 -0.20
C GLU A 33 -8.11 -8.87 0.19
N LEU A 34 -7.41 -9.47 1.15
CA LEU A 34 -6.16 -8.93 1.71
C LEU A 34 -5.11 -8.66 0.62
N LYS A 35 -4.96 -9.57 -0.36
CA LYS A 35 -4.01 -9.41 -1.48
C LYS A 35 -4.35 -8.20 -2.35
N LYS A 36 -5.65 -8.01 -2.65
CA LYS A 36 -6.15 -6.89 -3.46
C LYS A 36 -5.92 -5.56 -2.73
N TYR A 37 -6.26 -5.50 -1.45
CA TYR A 37 -6.00 -4.32 -0.62
C TYR A 37 -4.50 -4.04 -0.49
N TYR A 38 -3.65 -5.07 -0.37
CA TYR A 38 -2.20 -4.92 -0.30
C TYR A 38 -1.60 -4.28 -1.53
N LEU A 39 -2.01 -4.74 -2.72
CA LEU A 39 -1.59 -4.11 -3.97
C LEU A 39 -2.06 -2.65 -4.06
N ALA A 40 -3.31 -2.36 -3.68
CA ALA A 40 -3.81 -0.99 -3.66
C ALA A 40 -3.01 -0.08 -2.70
N MET A 41 -2.69 -0.57 -1.51
CA MET A 41 -1.88 0.17 -0.53
C MET A 41 -0.44 0.37 -0.98
N LEU A 42 0.15 -0.58 -1.70
CA LEU A 42 1.48 -0.39 -2.31
C LEU A 42 1.48 0.76 -3.32
N HIS A 43 0.45 0.85 -4.17
CA HIS A 43 0.30 1.96 -5.11
C HIS A 43 0.06 3.29 -4.40
N LEU A 44 -0.71 3.30 -3.30
CA LEU A 44 -0.90 4.48 -2.46
C LEU A 44 0.43 4.96 -1.85
N GLU A 45 1.19 4.07 -1.23
CA GLU A 45 2.48 4.43 -0.61
C GLU A 45 3.46 5.00 -1.64
N ARG A 46 3.50 4.42 -2.84
CA ARG A 46 4.32 4.96 -3.94
C ARG A 46 3.86 6.35 -4.38
N TYR A 47 2.55 6.58 -4.42
CA TYR A 47 2.01 7.89 -4.75
C TYR A 47 2.38 8.93 -3.67
N LEU A 48 2.25 8.58 -2.40
CA LEU A 48 2.63 9.44 -1.28
C LEU A 48 4.13 9.74 -1.28
N ASP A 49 4.99 8.75 -1.53
CA ASP A 49 6.44 8.97 -1.60
C ASP A 49 6.81 9.92 -2.74
N ARG A 50 6.15 9.79 -3.91
CA ARG A 50 6.30 10.74 -5.02
C ARG A 50 5.84 12.15 -4.64
N LEU A 51 4.70 12.28 -3.96
CA LEU A 51 4.12 13.57 -3.58
C LEU A 51 4.96 14.30 -2.53
N ASN A 52 5.62 13.57 -1.63
CA ASN A 52 6.55 14.13 -0.64
C ASN A 52 7.96 14.39 -1.18
N SER A 53 8.27 13.93 -2.40
CA SER A 53 9.56 14.18 -3.08
C SER A 53 9.52 15.42 -3.99
N ILE A 54 8.38 16.11 -4.03
CA ILE A 54 8.15 17.40 -4.69
C ILE A 54 8.21 18.47 -3.59
#